data_AF-A0AA41VKG9-F1
#
_entry.id   AF-A0AA41VKG9-F1
#
_cell.length_a   1.000
_cell.length_b   1.000
_cell.length_c   1.000
_cell.angle_alpha   90.00
_cell.angle_beta   90.00
_cell.angle_gamma   90.00
#
_symmetry.space_group_name_H-M   'P 1'
#
loop_
_entity.id
_entity.type
_entity.pdbx_description
1 polymer ?
#
loop_
_entity_poly.entity_id
_entity_poly.type
_entity_poly.pdbx_seq_one_letter_code
_entity_poly.pdbx_strand_id
1 'polypeptide(L)'
;AVKSDSSFASKVKRIVVLGGSFFAFGNVNPAAEANIYGDPEAADVVFTSGANIDVVGINITTQCTLTDEDLSDLRESKGRHTQFLSDMCKFYRDWHVKSDGLC
;
A
#
# COMPACT_ATOMS: atom_id res chain seq x y z
N ALA A 1 -17.19 -8.51 -8.27
CA ALA A 1 -16.98 -9.80 -7.56
C ALA A 1 -17.93 -9.91 -6.37
N VAL A 2 -17.71 -9.18 -5.27
CA VAL A 2 -18.60 -9.21 -4.08
C VAL A 2 -20.07 -8.94 -4.43
N LYS A 3 -20.36 -7.87 -5.19
CA LYS A 3 -21.73 -7.56 -5.62
C LYS A 3 -22.32 -8.57 -6.62
N SER A 4 -21.47 -9.32 -7.32
CA SER A 4 -21.87 -10.20 -8.43
C SER A 4 -22.16 -11.63 -7.98
N ASP A 5 -21.48 -12.12 -6.93
CA ASP A 5 -21.67 -13.44 -6.33
C ASP A 5 -21.74 -13.28 -4.81
N SER A 6 -22.94 -13.46 -4.24
CA SER A 6 -23.18 -13.33 -2.80
C SER A 6 -22.42 -14.36 -1.95
N SER A 7 -21.96 -15.46 -2.55
CA SER A 7 -21.12 -16.46 -1.89
C SER A 7 -19.62 -16.21 -2.04
N PHE A 8 -19.21 -15.13 -2.73
CA PHE A 8 -17.80 -14.81 -2.94
C PHE A 8 -17.02 -14.71 -1.63
N ALA A 9 -17.59 -14.02 -0.63
CA ALA A 9 -16.94 -13.76 0.65
C ALA A 9 -16.58 -15.04 1.43
N SER A 10 -17.40 -16.09 1.31
CA SER A 10 -17.13 -17.39 1.96
C SER A 10 -16.22 -18.30 1.14
N LYS A 11 -16.11 -18.08 -0.18
CA LYS A 11 -15.23 -18.83 -1.08
C LYS A 11 -13.78 -18.38 -1.00
N VAL A 12 -13.54 -17.09 -0.77
CA VAL A 12 -12.18 -16.57 -0.64
C VAL A 12 -11.61 -16.91 0.73
N LYS A 13 -10.41 -17.48 0.74
CA LYS A 13 -9.73 -17.82 2.01
C LYS A 13 -9.41 -16.56 2.83
N ARG A 14 -8.96 -15.50 2.15
CA ARG A 14 -8.54 -14.24 2.75
C ARG A 14 -8.39 -13.15 1.71
N ILE A 15 -8.69 -11.91 2.09
CA ILE A 15 -8.38 -10.70 1.34
C ILE A 15 -7.36 -9.90 2.15
N VAL A 16 -6.25 -9.49 1.54
CA VAL A 16 -5.27 -8.60 2.16
C VAL A 16 -5.32 -7.28 1.41
N VAL A 17 -5.71 -6.21 2.11
CA VAL A 17 -5.90 -4.87 1.54
C VAL A 17 -4.77 -3.97 1.98
N LEU A 18 -4.07 -3.36 1.03
CA LEU A 18 -3.20 -2.21 1.28
C LEU A 18 -4.05 -0.95 1.17
N GLY A 19 -4.34 -0.30 2.28
CA GLY A 19 -5.10 0.94 2.27
C GLY A 19 -5.71 1.31 3.62
N GLY A 20 -6.18 2.54 3.69
CA GLY A 20 -6.78 3.12 4.89
C GLY A 20 -5.76 3.74 5.82
N SER A 21 -6.26 4.58 6.73
CA SER A 21 -5.46 5.24 7.75
C SER A 21 -6.09 5.05 9.13
N PHE A 22 -5.43 4.28 9.99
CA PHE A 22 -5.91 3.99 11.33
C PHE A 22 -5.06 4.74 12.35
N PHE A 23 -5.64 5.73 13.03
CA PHE A 23 -4.94 6.59 14.01
C PHE A 23 -3.70 7.31 13.44
N ALA A 24 -3.71 7.59 12.13
CA ALA A 24 -2.66 8.32 11.43
C ALA A 24 -3.28 9.29 10.42
N PHE A 25 -2.46 10.20 9.86
CA PHE A 25 -2.89 11.04 8.74
C PHE A 25 -2.91 10.26 7.43
N GLY A 26 -3.89 10.57 6.58
CA GLY A 26 -3.92 10.09 5.20
C GLY A 26 -2.89 10.78 4.31
N ASN A 27 -2.67 10.24 3.11
CA ASN A 27 -1.72 10.76 2.11
C ASN A 27 -2.39 11.54 0.96
N VAL A 28 -3.73 11.52 0.84
CA VAL A 28 -4.46 12.41 -0.07
C VAL A 28 -4.91 13.67 0.64
N ASN A 29 -5.48 13.51 1.84
CA ASN A 29 -5.83 14.57 2.76
C ASN A 29 -5.66 14.02 4.20
N PRO A 30 -5.76 14.87 5.25
CA PRO A 30 -5.51 14.42 6.62
C PRO A 30 -6.35 13.21 7.07
N ALA A 31 -7.51 12.95 6.47
CA ALA A 31 -8.42 11.88 6.85
C ALA A 31 -8.36 10.63 5.96
N ALA A 32 -7.80 10.71 4.74
CA ALA A 32 -7.98 9.67 3.73
C ALA A 32 -6.68 9.21 3.06
N GLU A 33 -6.56 7.88 2.97
CA GLU A 33 -5.51 7.20 2.22
C GLU A 33 -5.95 7.00 0.76
N ALA A 34 -5.00 7.07 -0.19
CA ALA A 34 -5.22 7.13 -1.62
C ALA A 34 -6.07 6.00 -2.21
N ASN A 35 -5.83 4.73 -1.83
CA ASN A 35 -6.59 3.61 -2.37
C ASN A 35 -8.05 3.64 -1.92
N ILE A 36 -8.30 4.01 -0.66
CA ILE A 36 -9.68 4.15 -0.14
C ILE A 36 -10.34 5.41 -0.69
N TYR A 37 -9.60 6.51 -0.85
CA TYR A 37 -10.10 7.75 -1.43
C TYR A 37 -10.49 7.59 -2.91
N GLY A 38 -9.79 6.72 -3.65
CA GLY A 38 -10.07 6.48 -5.06
C GLY A 38 -11.44 5.88 -5.35
N ASP A 39 -11.96 5.04 -4.45
CA ASP A 39 -13.31 4.45 -4.54
C ASP A 39 -13.81 4.04 -3.13
N PRO A 40 -14.32 5.00 -2.33
CA PRO A 40 -14.76 4.73 -0.97
C PRO A 40 -15.99 3.80 -0.92
N GLU A 41 -16.85 3.84 -1.93
CA GLU A 41 -18.03 2.97 -2.03
C GLU A 41 -17.64 1.50 -2.27
N ALA A 42 -16.62 1.24 -3.09
CA ALA A 42 -16.10 -0.12 -3.25
C ALA A 42 -15.40 -0.61 -1.98
N ALA A 43 -14.65 0.27 -1.30
CA ALA A 43 -14.00 -0.07 -0.04
C ALA A 43 -15.02 -0.46 1.04
N ASP A 44 -16.10 0.30 1.20
CA ASP A 44 -17.19 -0.01 2.14
C ASP A 44 -17.82 -1.39 1.84
N VAL A 45 -18.09 -1.68 0.56
CA VAL A 45 -18.63 -2.98 0.15
C VAL A 45 -17.69 -4.14 0.46
N VAL A 46 -16.37 -3.95 0.30
CA VAL A 46 -15.39 -4.99 0.64
C VAL A 46 -15.33 -5.17 2.16
N PHE A 47 -15.20 -4.10 2.93
CA PHE A 47 -15.07 -4.16 4.39
C PHE A 47 -16.33 -4.69 5.09
N THR A 48 -17.51 -4.47 4.51
CA THR A 48 -18.79 -4.99 5.02
C THR A 48 -19.20 -6.33 4.40
N SER A 49 -18.38 -6.93 3.52
CA SER A 49 -18.73 -8.17 2.80
C SER A 49 -18.81 -9.44 3.66
N GLY A 50 -18.30 -9.39 4.89
CA GLY A 50 -18.17 -10.57 5.76
C GLY A 50 -17.02 -11.52 5.39
N ALA A 51 -16.17 -11.15 4.42
CA ALA A 51 -14.95 -11.89 4.11
C ALA A 51 -13.91 -11.77 5.24
N ASN A 52 -13.00 -12.74 5.32
CA ASN A 52 -11.83 -12.66 6.20
C ASN A 52 -10.80 -11.67 5.63
N ILE A 53 -10.70 -10.47 6.22
CA ILE A 53 -9.93 -9.34 5.67
C ILE A 53 -8.84 -8.91 6.64
N ASP A 54 -7.61 -8.86 6.15
CA ASP A 54 -6.48 -8.18 6.80
C ASP A 54 -6.25 -6.83 6.10
N VAL A 55 -6.14 -5.76 6.87
CA VAL A 55 -5.88 -4.42 6.34
C VAL A 55 -4.49 -3.94 6.78
N VAL A 56 -3.67 -3.58 5.80
CA VAL A 56 -2.36 -2.95 5.98
C VAL A 56 -2.53 -1.48 5.66
N GLY A 57 -2.78 -0.69 6.70
CA GLY A 57 -2.98 0.76 6.59
C GLY A 57 -1.68 1.54 6.54
N ILE A 58 -1.79 2.83 6.19
CA ILE A 58 -0.65 3.75 6.08
C ILE A 58 0.10 3.89 7.41
N ASN A 59 -0.61 3.76 8.53
CA ASN A 59 -0.04 3.76 9.88
C ASN A 59 1.01 2.65 10.10
N ILE A 60 0.99 1.58 9.31
CA ILE A 60 2.00 0.52 9.33
C ILE A 60 3.05 0.79 8.24
N THR A 61 2.61 1.09 7.02
CA THR A 61 3.53 1.15 5.86
C THR A 61 4.54 2.28 5.95
N THR A 62 4.20 3.41 6.59
CA THR A 62 5.13 4.53 6.78
C THR A 62 6.23 4.23 7.79
N GLN A 63 6.15 3.13 8.53
CA GLN A 63 7.23 2.66 9.40
C GLN A 63 8.29 1.86 8.62
N CYS A 64 7.96 1.39 7.41
CA CYS A 64 8.84 0.62 6.54
C CYS A 64 9.40 1.51 5.43
N THR A 65 10.45 2.27 5.77
CA THR A 65 11.12 3.18 4.82
C THR A 65 12.23 2.45 4.07
N LEU A 66 12.38 2.75 2.78
CA LEU A 66 13.51 2.31 1.96
C LEU A 66 14.59 3.40 1.98
N THR A 67 15.75 3.09 2.56
CA THR A 67 16.88 4.01 2.68
C THR A 67 17.76 4.03 1.42
N ASP A 68 18.67 5.00 1.34
CA ASP A 68 19.70 5.03 0.28
C ASP A 68 20.65 3.83 0.37
N GLU A 69 20.92 3.34 1.58
CA GLU A 69 21.72 2.13 1.82
C GLU A 69 21.00 0.90 1.26
N ASP A 70 19.70 0.74 1.55
CA ASP A 70 18.88 -0.36 1.00
C ASP A 70 18.84 -0.33 -0.53
N LEU A 71 18.75 0.86 -1.14
CA LEU A 71 18.78 1.03 -2.59
C LEU A 71 20.14 0.65 -3.20
N SER A 72 21.23 0.97 -2.51
CA SER A 72 22.59 0.59 -2.91
C SER A 72 22.76 -0.93 -2.84
N ASP A 73 22.37 -1.53 -1.72
CA ASP A 73 22.41 -2.98 -1.50
C ASP A 73 21.56 -3.72 -2.53
N LEU A 74 20.36 -3.21 -2.81
CA LEU A 74 19.49 -3.74 -3.85
C LEU A 74 20.21 -3.70 -5.21
N ARG A 75 20.83 -2.57 -5.57
CA ARG A 75 21.55 -2.40 -6.84
C ARG A 75 22.75 -3.35 -6.97
N GLU A 76 23.51 -3.55 -5.90
CA GLU A 76 24.69 -4.42 -5.89
C GLU A 76 24.34 -5.92 -5.86
N SER A 77 23.11 -6.25 -5.46
CA SER A 77 22.66 -7.64 -5.40
C SER A 77 22.54 -8.31 -6.79
N LYS A 78 22.85 -9.61 -6.84
CA LYS A 78 22.91 -10.43 -8.08
C LYS A 78 21.53 -10.91 -8.58
N GLY A 79 20.46 -10.23 -8.22
CA GLY A 79 19.11 -10.59 -8.64
C GLY A 79 18.84 -10.21 -10.10
N ARG A 80 17.97 -10.98 -10.76
CA ARG A 80 17.66 -10.78 -12.20
C ARG A 80 17.08 -9.41 -12.54
N HIS A 81 16.39 -8.77 -11.59
CA HIS A 81 15.62 -7.54 -11.81
C HIS A 81 16.09 -6.37 -10.94
N THR A 82 17.23 -6.50 -10.28
CA THR A 82 17.64 -5.60 -9.20
C THR A 82 17.96 -4.20 -9.71
N GLN A 83 18.66 -4.08 -10.84
CA GLN A 83 18.94 -2.80 -11.48
C GLN A 83 17.65 -2.06 -11.84
N PHE A 84 16.69 -2.75 -12.46
CA PHE A 84 15.42 -2.16 -12.86
C PHE A 84 14.58 -1.70 -11.65
N LEU A 85 14.49 -2.55 -10.61
CA LEU A 85 13.79 -2.18 -9.38
C LEU A 85 14.47 -1.01 -8.65
N SER A 86 15.80 -1.00 -8.58
CA SER A 86 16.57 0.11 -8.00
C SER A 86 16.29 1.43 -8.72
N ASP A 87 16.28 1.43 -10.06
CA ASP A 87 16.00 2.64 -10.85
C ASP A 87 14.55 3.15 -10.63
N MET A 88 13.56 2.26 -10.58
CA MET A 88 12.17 2.63 -10.28
C MET A 88 12.01 3.18 -8.86
N CYS A 89 12.58 2.50 -7.87
CA CYS A 89 12.48 2.87 -6.47
C CYS A 89 13.20 4.19 -6.19
N LYS A 90 14.32 4.47 -6.88
CA LYS A 90 15.02 5.75 -6.79
C LYS A 90 14.12 6.92 -7.17
N PHE A 91 13.43 6.84 -8.31
CA PHE A 91 12.51 7.90 -8.73
C PHE A 91 11.39 8.15 -7.69
N TYR A 92 10.80 7.08 -7.17
CA TYR A 92 9.73 7.18 -6.17
C TYR A 92 10.23 7.75 -4.85
N ARG A 93 11.45 7.38 -4.43
CA ARG A 93 12.10 7.91 -3.23
C ARG A 93 12.41 9.40 -3.38
N ASP A 94 13.02 9.82 -4.49
CA ASP A 94 13.38 11.23 -4.71
C ASP A 94 12.15 12.15 -4.60
N TRP A 95 10.98 11.66 -5.03
CA TRP A 95 9.70 12.36 -4.82
C TRP A 95 9.30 12.42 -3.33
N HIS A 96 9.42 11.33 -2.56
CA HIS A 96 9.10 11.31 -1.13
C HIS A 96 10.03 12.21 -0.30
N VAL A 97 11.33 12.20 -0.59
CA VAL A 97 12.31 13.09 0.06
C VAL A 97 11.91 14.55 -0.14
N LYS A 98 11.47 14.90 -1.35
CA LYS A 98 11.07 16.26 -1.70
C LYS A 98 9.71 16.65 -1.11
N SER A 99 8.74 15.76 -1.09
CA SER A 99 7.36 16.03 -0.65
C SER A 99 7.22 16.01 0.88
N ASP A 100 7.80 14.99 1.52
CA ASP A 100 7.54 14.68 2.93
C ASP A 100 8.72 15.04 3.84
N GLY A 101 9.86 15.44 3.26
CA GLY A 101 11.09 15.74 4.00
C GLY A 101 11.73 14.50 4.65
N LEU A 102 11.32 13.30 4.23
CA LEU A 102 11.89 12.04 4.69
C LEU A 102 13.31 11.91 4.14
N CYS A 103 14.32 11.97 5.02
CA CYS A 103 15.71 11.67 4.71
C CYS A 103 16.01 10.18 4.88
#